data_AF-A0A377D5N9-F1
#
_entry.id   AF-A0A377D5N9-F1
#
_cell.length_a   1.000
_cell.length_b   1.000
_cell.length_c   1.000
_cell.angle_alpha   90.00
_cell.angle_beta   90.00
_cell.angle_gamma   90.00
#
_symmetry.space_group_name_H-M   'P 1'
#
loop_
_entity.id
_entity.type
_entity.pdbx_description
1 polymer ?
#
loop_
_entity_poly.entity_id
_entity_poly.type
_entity_poly.pdbx_seq_one_letter_code
_entity_poly.pdbx_strand_id
1 'polypeptide(L)'
;MLEEELLNRRAQGEDPRYFTLRRLDFGGCRLSLATPVDEAWDGPLSLNGKRIATSYPHLLKRYLDQKGISFKSCLLNGSVEVAPRAGLADAICDLVSTGATLEANGLREVEVIYRSKAC
;
A
#
# COMPACT_ATOMS: atom_id res chain seq x y z
N MET A 1 9.16 1.69 4.60
CA MET A 1 9.11 3.14 4.32
C MET A 1 9.14 3.90 5.64
N LEU A 2 9.83 5.05 5.70
CA LEU A 2 9.97 5.81 6.97
C LEU A 2 8.61 6.21 7.56
N GLU A 3 7.69 6.68 6.74
CA GLU A 3 6.36 7.12 7.19
C GLU A 3 5.54 5.98 7.83
N GLU A 4 5.62 4.76 7.29
CA GLU A 4 4.97 3.59 7.88
C GLU A 4 5.54 3.26 9.26
N GLU A 5 6.87 3.31 9.41
CA GLU A 5 7.56 3.05 10.67
C GLU A 5 7.19 4.09 11.74
N LEU A 6 7.08 5.37 11.34
CA LEU A 6 6.65 6.44 12.24
C LEU A 6 5.21 6.24 12.71
N LEU A 7 4.30 5.86 11.81
CA LEU A 7 2.91 5.56 12.17
C LEU A 7 2.83 4.35 13.09
N ASN A 8 3.63 3.31 12.84
CA ASN A 8 3.70 2.12 13.68
C ASN A 8 4.15 2.45 15.11
N ARG A 9 5.24 3.21 15.26
CA ARG A 9 5.74 3.65 16.58
C ARG A 9 4.76 4.56 17.31
N ARG A 10 4.11 5.49 16.60
CA ARG A 10 3.06 6.33 17.18
C ARG A 10 1.86 5.51 17.65
N ALA A 11 1.47 4.48 16.91
CA ALA A 11 0.41 3.55 17.32
C ALA A 11 0.79 2.76 18.60
N GLN A 12 2.08 2.61 18.89
CA GLN A 12 2.61 2.01 20.11
C GLN A 12 2.78 3.03 21.27
N GLY A 13 2.41 4.31 21.06
CA GLY A 13 2.51 5.36 22.07
C GLY A 13 3.87 6.06 22.12
N GLU A 14 4.77 5.82 21.16
CA GLU A 14 6.04 6.54 21.05
C GLU A 14 5.88 7.89 20.32
N ASP A 15 6.76 8.86 20.64
CA ASP A 15 6.93 10.11 19.88
C ASP A 15 8.30 10.12 19.16
N PRO A 16 8.48 9.30 18.11
CA PRO A 16 9.75 9.25 17.38
C PRO A 16 9.99 10.56 16.63
N ARG A 17 11.12 11.21 16.92
CA ARG A 17 11.57 12.43 16.23
C ARG A 17 12.72 12.09 15.29
N TYR A 18 12.66 12.62 14.08
CA TYR A 18 13.73 12.51 13.10
C TYR A 18 13.89 13.85 12.37
N PHE A 19 15.06 14.05 11.78
CA PHE A 19 15.34 15.17 10.89
C PHE A 19 15.91 14.61 9.58
N THR A 20 15.30 14.99 8.46
CA THR A 20 15.83 14.63 7.14
C THR A 20 17.04 15.52 6.83
N LEU A 21 18.21 14.91 6.67
CA LEU A 21 19.44 15.64 6.34
C LEU A 21 19.50 16.03 4.87
N ARG A 22 19.15 15.11 3.96
CA ARG A 22 19.21 15.35 2.51
C ARG A 22 18.37 14.35 1.73
N ARG A 23 17.54 14.85 0.82
CA ARG A 23 16.92 14.01 -0.22
C ARG A 23 17.94 13.63 -1.29
N LEU A 24 17.97 12.36 -1.65
CA LEU A 24 18.98 11.82 -2.56
C LEU A 24 18.50 11.73 -4.02
N ASP A 25 17.28 12.20 -4.32
CA ASP A 25 16.65 12.28 -5.65
C ASP A 25 16.63 11.00 -6.51
N PHE A 26 17.08 9.86 -5.96
CA PHE A 26 16.95 8.52 -6.54
C PHE A 26 16.04 7.62 -5.69
N GLY A 27 15.81 6.39 -6.16
CA GLY A 27 15.02 5.39 -5.43
C GLY A 27 13.54 5.77 -5.32
N GLY A 28 13.02 6.48 -6.32
CA GLY A 28 11.61 6.85 -6.37
C GLY A 28 10.72 5.63 -6.47
N CYS A 29 9.79 5.50 -5.53
CA CYS A 29 8.74 4.50 -5.56
C CYS A 29 7.45 5.12 -5.05
N ARG A 30 6.35 4.40 -5.25
CA ARG A 30 5.04 4.82 -4.76
C ARG A 30 4.37 3.64 -4.10
N LEU A 31 3.59 3.90 -3.07
CA LEU A 31 2.68 2.92 -2.49
C LEU A 31 1.36 3.05 -3.26
N SER A 32 0.92 1.94 -3.84
CA SER A 32 -0.25 1.94 -4.70
C SER A 32 -1.15 0.76 -4.44
N LEU A 33 -2.44 1.00 -4.64
CA LEU A 33 -3.46 -0.03 -4.70
C LEU A 33 -3.42 -0.69 -6.07
N ALA A 34 -3.54 -2.01 -6.09
CA ALA A 34 -3.68 -2.79 -7.30
C ALA A 34 -4.76 -3.86 -7.13
N THR A 35 -5.52 -4.09 -8.20
CA THR A 35 -6.58 -5.10 -8.29
C THR A 35 -6.27 -6.08 -9.42
N PRO A 36 -6.86 -7.28 -9.43
CA PRO A 36 -6.89 -8.13 -10.62
C PRO A 36 -7.32 -7.34 -11.88
N VAL A 37 -6.69 -7.66 -13.02
CA VAL A 37 -6.94 -6.96 -14.30
C VAL A 37 -8.38 -7.09 -14.80
N ASP A 38 -9.05 -8.18 -14.45
CA ASP A 38 -10.42 -8.54 -14.80
C ASP A 38 -11.46 -7.93 -13.85
N GLU A 39 -11.04 -7.41 -12.70
CA GLU A 39 -11.95 -6.80 -11.73
C GLU A 39 -12.22 -5.33 -12.08
N ALA A 40 -13.49 -4.94 -12.21
CA ALA A 40 -13.89 -3.56 -12.47
C ALA A 40 -13.42 -2.60 -11.37
N TRP A 41 -13.04 -1.38 -11.74
CA TRP A 41 -12.58 -0.34 -10.83
C TRP A 41 -13.44 0.92 -10.98
N ASP A 42 -14.33 1.14 -10.02
CA ASP A 42 -15.20 2.33 -9.93
C ASP A 42 -14.68 3.36 -8.92
N GLY A 43 -13.36 3.36 -8.70
CA GLY A 43 -12.69 4.20 -7.71
C GLY A 43 -12.59 3.55 -6.32
N PRO A 44 -12.02 4.28 -5.34
CA PRO A 44 -11.69 3.73 -4.03
C PRO A 44 -12.86 3.11 -3.26
N LEU A 45 -14.09 3.59 -3.46
CA LEU A 45 -15.28 3.05 -2.80
C LEU A 45 -15.52 1.56 -3.12
N SER A 46 -15.04 1.08 -4.27
CA SER A 46 -15.09 -0.34 -4.64
C SER A 46 -14.32 -1.24 -3.66
N LEU A 47 -13.41 -0.68 -2.87
CA LEU A 47 -12.65 -1.41 -1.84
C LEU A 47 -13.40 -1.59 -0.53
N ASN A 48 -14.60 -1.03 -0.38
CA ASN A 48 -15.34 -1.09 0.88
C ASN A 48 -15.69 -2.54 1.25
N GLY A 49 -15.24 -2.95 2.44
CA GLY A 49 -15.39 -4.31 2.96
C GLY A 49 -14.43 -5.35 2.38
N LYS A 50 -13.58 -4.99 1.41
CA LYS A 50 -12.61 -5.91 0.79
C LYS A 50 -11.45 -6.24 1.73
N ARG A 51 -10.84 -7.40 1.51
CA ARG A 51 -9.55 -7.80 2.10
C ARG A 51 -8.43 -7.24 1.25
N ILE A 52 -7.53 -6.48 1.86
CA ILE A 52 -6.40 -5.86 1.17
C ILE A 52 -5.10 -6.39 1.77
N ALA A 53 -4.30 -7.04 0.93
CA ALA A 53 -2.97 -7.51 1.33
C ALA A 53 -1.95 -6.38 1.24
N THR A 54 -1.16 -6.19 2.29
CA THR A 54 -0.17 -5.12 2.33
C THR A 54 0.92 -5.38 3.36
N SER A 55 2.12 -4.86 3.10
CA SER A 55 3.18 -4.69 4.09
C SER A 55 3.12 -3.32 4.80
N TYR A 56 2.17 -2.46 4.43
CA TYR A 56 2.04 -1.05 4.85
C TYR A 56 0.64 -0.74 5.42
N PRO A 57 0.21 -1.46 6.48
CA PRO A 57 -1.16 -1.38 6.99
C PRO A 57 -1.54 0.01 7.50
N HIS A 58 -0.60 0.78 8.09
CA HIS A 58 -0.93 2.07 8.70
C HIS A 58 -1.12 3.16 7.65
N LEU A 59 -0.26 3.21 6.63
CA LEU A 59 -0.42 4.11 5.49
C LEU A 59 -1.70 3.81 4.71
N LEU A 60 -1.99 2.54 4.45
CA LEU A 60 -3.22 2.12 3.80
C LEU A 60 -4.44 2.54 4.62
N LYS A 61 -4.43 2.24 5.93
CA LYS A 61 -5.50 2.62 6.84
C LYS A 61 -5.73 4.13 6.84
N ARG A 62 -4.67 4.92 6.96
CA ARG A 62 -4.76 6.40 6.93
C ARG A 62 -5.43 6.91 5.66
N TYR A 63 -5.08 6.34 4.50
CA TYR A 63 -5.67 6.72 3.21
C TYR A 63 -7.17 6.35 3.13
N LEU A 64 -7.53 5.13 3.53
CA LEU A 64 -8.93 4.66 3.44
C LEU A 64 -9.83 5.32 4.49
N ASP A 65 -9.32 5.60 5.68
CA ASP A 65 -10.03 6.35 6.73
C ASP A 65 -10.42 7.75 6.25
N GLN A 66 -9.51 8.45 5.54
CA GLN A 66 -9.79 9.77 4.95
C GLN A 66 -10.91 9.75 3.91
N LYS A 67 -11.21 8.59 3.34
CA LYS A 67 -12.27 8.37 2.37
C LYS A 67 -13.51 7.69 2.95
N GLY A 68 -13.51 7.38 4.25
CA GLY A 68 -14.60 6.66 4.91
C GLY A 68 -14.77 5.21 4.41
N ILE A 69 -13.70 4.58 3.93
CA ILE A 69 -13.74 3.22 3.38
C ILE A 69 -13.28 2.22 4.46
N SER A 70 -14.14 1.23 4.74
CA SER A 70 -13.78 0.11 5.61
C SER A 70 -13.08 -0.99 4.83
N PHE A 71 -12.12 -1.68 5.43
CA PHE A 71 -11.43 -2.81 4.80
C PHE A 71 -10.94 -3.81 5.85
N LYS A 72 -10.59 -5.00 5.41
CA LYS A 72 -9.90 -6.02 6.23
C LYS A 72 -8.44 -6.07 5.82
N SER A 73 -7.54 -5.78 6.76
CA SER A 73 -6.10 -5.84 6.50
C SER A 73 -5.62 -7.30 6.47
N CYS A 74 -4.86 -7.67 5.44
CA CYS A 74 -4.09 -8.91 5.37
C CYS A 74 -2.60 -8.52 5.40
N LEU A 75 -1.99 -8.55 6.58
CA LEU A 75 -0.59 -8.20 6.74
C LEU A 75 0.30 -9.31 6.17
N LEU A 76 1.15 -8.96 5.21
CA LEU A 76 2.15 -9.86 4.63
C LEU A 76 3.54 -9.24 4.80
N ASN A 77 4.55 -10.09 4.96
CA ASN A 77 5.95 -9.70 5.11
C ASN A 77 6.78 -9.92 3.82
N GLY A 78 6.09 -10.05 2.68
CA GLY A 78 6.66 -10.30 1.36
C GLY A 78 5.64 -10.98 0.44
N SER A 79 5.93 -11.01 -0.87
CA SER A 79 5.10 -11.67 -1.89
C SER A 79 3.64 -11.24 -1.87
N VAL A 80 3.39 -9.95 -1.67
CA VAL A 80 2.04 -9.37 -1.58
C VAL A 80 1.27 -9.62 -2.89
N GLU A 81 1.97 -9.59 -4.02
CA GLU A 81 1.46 -9.82 -5.37
C GLU A 81 0.83 -11.21 -5.57
N VAL A 82 1.16 -12.18 -4.73
CA VAL A 82 0.61 -13.55 -4.82
C VAL A 82 -0.72 -13.68 -4.07
N ALA A 83 -1.02 -12.77 -3.14
CA ALA A 83 -2.17 -12.86 -2.25
C ALA A 83 -3.53 -12.93 -2.98
N PRO A 84 -3.77 -12.19 -4.07
CA PRO A 84 -5.02 -12.29 -4.82
C PRO A 84 -5.21 -13.68 -5.45
N ARG A 85 -4.18 -14.17 -6.15
CA ARG A 85 -4.21 -15.49 -6.78
C ARG A 85 -4.33 -16.64 -5.77
N ALA A 86 -3.82 -16.45 -4.56
CA ALA A 86 -3.96 -17.40 -3.45
C ALA A 86 -5.31 -17.31 -2.71
N GLY A 87 -6.20 -16.36 -3.07
CA GLY A 87 -7.49 -16.16 -2.43
C GLY A 87 -7.43 -15.53 -1.03
N LEU A 88 -6.26 -15.02 -0.64
CA LEU A 88 -6.01 -14.42 0.68
C LEU A 88 -6.54 -12.99 0.77
N ALA A 89 -6.50 -12.26 -0.35
CA ALA A 89 -6.96 -10.88 -0.45
C ALA A 89 -7.70 -10.64 -1.76
N ASP A 90 -8.55 -9.62 -1.79
CA ASP A 90 -9.30 -9.22 -2.98
C ASP A 90 -8.54 -8.12 -3.75
N ALA A 91 -7.70 -7.34 -3.06
CA ALA A 91 -6.79 -6.36 -3.65
C ALA A 91 -5.46 -6.34 -2.89
N ILE A 92 -4.46 -5.64 -3.43
CA ILE A 92 -3.19 -5.40 -2.75
C ILE A 92 -2.88 -3.92 -2.62
N CYS A 93 -2.04 -3.58 -1.65
CA CYS A 93 -1.42 -2.27 -1.52
C CYS A 93 0.08 -2.46 -1.27
N ASP A 94 0.92 -2.20 -2.27
CA ASP A 94 2.36 -2.42 -2.15
C ASP A 94 3.19 -1.39 -2.92
N LEU A 95 4.51 -1.43 -2.72
CA LEU A 95 5.44 -0.55 -3.41
C LEU A 95 5.54 -0.88 -4.90
N VAL A 96 5.29 0.14 -5.71
CA VAL A 96 5.40 0.09 -7.17
C VAL A 96 6.51 1.02 -7.62
N SER A 97 7.43 0.49 -8.43
CA SER A 97 8.42 1.26 -9.17
C SER A 97 8.02 1.34 -10.65
N THR A 98 8.36 0.33 -11.44
CA THR A 98 8.00 0.26 -12.88
C THR A 98 6.61 -0.33 -13.13
N GLY A 99 6.09 -1.16 -12.22
CA GLY A 99 4.82 -1.88 -12.40
C GLY A 99 4.97 -3.33 -12.90
N ALA A 100 6.16 -3.73 -13.34
CA ALA A 100 6.40 -5.05 -13.95
C ALA A 100 5.97 -6.24 -13.05
N THR A 101 6.16 -6.13 -11.73
CA THR A 101 5.73 -7.19 -10.78
C THR A 101 4.22 -7.35 -10.72
N LEU A 102 3.46 -6.25 -10.84
CA LEU A 102 1.99 -6.30 -10.87
C LEU A 102 1.52 -6.99 -12.14
N GLU A 103 2.06 -6.57 -13.29
CA GLU A 103 1.73 -7.13 -14.60
C GLU A 103 2.02 -8.64 -14.66
N ALA A 104 3.18 -9.06 -14.16
CA ALA A 104 3.57 -10.47 -14.10
C ALA A 104 2.61 -11.35 -13.26
N ASN A 105 1.84 -10.74 -12.35
CA ASN A 105 0.87 -11.41 -11.50
C ASN A 105 -0.59 -11.11 -11.89
N GLY A 106 -0.83 -10.51 -13.06
CA GLY A 106 -2.18 -10.22 -13.54
C GLY A 106 -2.89 -9.14 -12.72
N LEU A 107 -2.12 -8.21 -12.15
CA LEU A 107 -2.62 -7.08 -11.37
C LEU A 107 -2.44 -5.79 -12.16
N ARG A 108 -3.42 -4.88 -12.02
CA ARG A 108 -3.31 -3.50 -12.51
C ARG A 108 -3.23 -2.53 -11.34
N GLU A 109 -2.34 -1.56 -11.46
CA GLU A 109 -2.32 -0.42 -10.57
C GLU A 109 -3.56 0.45 -10.81
N VAL A 110 -4.30 0.77 -9.73
CA VAL A 110 -5.54 1.53 -9.83
C VAL A 110 -5.47 2.89 -9.16
N GLU A 111 -4.63 3.05 -8.13
CA GLU A 111 -4.60 4.28 -7.33
C GLU A 111 -3.28 4.40 -6.57
N VAL A 112 -2.68 5.60 -6.59
CA VAL A 112 -1.44 5.90 -5.88
C VAL A 112 -1.76 6.59 -4.56
N ILE A 113 -1.42 5.97 -3.43
CA ILE A 113 -1.79 6.48 -2.11
C ILE A 113 -0.65 7.22 -1.39
N TYR A 114 0.60 6.96 -1.77
CA TYR A 114 1.76 7.65 -1.21
C TYR A 114 2.94 7.65 -2.18
N ARG A 115 3.76 8.71 -2.18
CA ARG A 115 4.99 8.78 -2.98
C ARG A 115 6.21 8.89 -2.09
N SER A 116 7.24 8.12 -2.40
CA SER A 116 8.47 8.02 -1.62
C SER A 116 9.70 8.22 -2.50
N LYS A 117 10.76 8.75 -1.88
CA LYS A 117 12.10 8.91 -2.45
C LYS A 117 13.13 8.70 -1.34
N ALA A 118 14.36 8.36 -1.71
CA ALA A 118 15.45 8.26 -0.76
C ALA A 118 15.75 9.64 -0.11
N CYS A 119 15.98 9.63 1.21
CA CYS A 119 16.21 10.82 2.03
C CYS A 119 17.16 10.57 3.19
#